data_AF-A0A8H4IHR9-F1
#
_entry.id   AF-A0A8H4IHR9-F1
#
_cell.length_a   1.000
_cell.length_b   1.000
_cell.length_c   1.000
_cell.angle_alpha   90.00
_cell.angle_beta   90.00
_cell.angle_gamma   90.00
#
_symmetry.space_group_name_H-M   'P 1'
#
loop_
_entity.id
_entity.type
_entity.pdbx_description
1 polymer ?
#
loop_
_entity_poly.entity_id
_entity_poly.type
_entity_poly.pdbx_seq_one_letter_code
_entity_poly.pdbx_strand_id
1 'polypeptide(L)'
;MKYAIIFAAALSVASARPTRHHLFRREVPQEHSHEQFLRTVNTNLKINNPDNIQDAVFGLLGNAAASAGQGNIADTDCLQQATADRAFTNAKAAGDVDGMTAALVYRAIERNTGSVGLASVACTAIKAVNPEIAALTQHQDPASDNAAATNKNITLELAKQIASIGGDPQVALKSGTFKPGQIGDTTGAGNSCDDANDAEGCIFSQNLLVEDATAAEIDTAIAGVSAASSSSSSSSSSSSSSSSSSSAASAAPAAADCAGDAAAAAADPNANSTAAAASSSSFSSAAPAAAAAAGSTSSLDLGTATNPTVVFGAGFDGRKEDSFEPADKTEFTHGSAQNIKVVSDFICQQLGTKFQASQAAVDACNQGSAAAQAKTGQQAADTFNAALGF
;
A
#
# COMPACT_ATOMS: atom_id res chain seq x y z
N MET A 1 7.68 93.27 21.52
CA MET A 1 8.79 92.38 21.09
C MET A 1 8.58 91.00 21.73
N LYS A 2 8.97 89.93 21.02
CA LYS A 2 8.89 88.50 21.41
C LYS A 2 7.52 87.81 21.23
N TYR A 3 7.35 87.33 20.00
CA TYR A 3 6.81 86.01 19.58
C TYR A 3 6.30 85.11 20.73
N ALA A 4 5.01 84.72 20.76
CA ALA A 4 4.34 83.74 19.90
C ALA A 4 4.75 82.28 20.16
N ILE A 5 3.76 81.42 20.44
CA ILE A 5 3.42 80.17 19.74
C ILE A 5 2.21 79.54 20.46
N ILE A 6 1.14 79.29 19.71
CA ILE A 6 -0.03 78.54 20.17
C ILE A 6 0.26 77.07 19.93
N PHE A 7 0.44 76.27 20.99
CA PHE A 7 0.52 74.82 20.86
C PHE A 7 -0.89 74.23 20.85
N ALA A 8 -1.38 73.90 19.66
CA ALA A 8 -2.60 73.12 19.49
C ALA A 8 -2.32 71.66 19.89
N ALA A 9 -3.07 71.14 20.86
CA ALA A 9 -2.98 69.76 21.30
C ALA A 9 -3.66 68.83 20.28
N ALA A 10 -2.88 68.27 19.35
CA ALA A 10 -3.33 67.19 18.48
C ALA A 10 -3.23 65.85 19.23
N LEU A 11 -4.34 65.44 19.86
CA LEU A 11 -4.46 64.10 20.46
C LEU A 11 -4.66 63.06 19.33
N SER A 12 -3.56 62.63 18.71
CA SER A 12 -3.57 61.53 17.76
C SER A 12 -3.82 60.21 18.50
N VAL A 13 -5.09 59.81 18.59
CA VAL A 13 -5.47 58.44 18.97
C VAL A 13 -5.05 57.51 17.84
N ALA A 14 -3.77 57.13 17.86
CA ALA A 14 -3.26 55.99 17.13
C ALA A 14 -3.93 54.75 17.71
N SER A 15 -5.08 54.39 17.15
CA SER A 15 -5.68 53.08 17.38
C SER A 15 -4.78 52.03 16.72
N ALA A 16 -3.72 51.67 17.45
CA ALA A 16 -2.97 50.45 17.22
C ALA A 16 -3.93 49.28 17.48
N ARG A 17 -4.78 49.00 16.47
CA ARG A 17 -5.43 47.71 16.34
C ARG A 17 -4.30 46.69 16.47
N PRO A 18 -4.33 45.77 17.44
CA PRO A 18 -3.49 44.61 17.35
C PRO A 18 -3.94 43.94 16.05
N THR A 19 -3.09 44.00 15.02
CA THR A 19 -3.19 43.03 13.95
C THR A 19 -3.06 41.70 14.67
N ARG A 20 -4.16 40.94 14.72
CA ARG A 20 -4.10 39.50 14.87
C ARG A 20 -3.43 38.98 13.60
N HIS A 21 -2.11 39.21 13.50
CA HIS A 21 -1.23 38.22 12.97
C HIS A 21 -1.50 36.99 13.83
N HIS A 22 -2.36 36.13 13.33
CA HIS A 22 -2.24 34.72 13.62
C HIS A 22 -0.82 34.37 13.21
N LEU A 23 0.10 34.41 14.19
CA LEU A 23 1.40 33.80 14.08
C LEU A 23 1.19 32.28 14.14
N PHE A 24 0.55 31.74 13.09
CA PHE A 24 0.79 30.37 12.67
C PHE A 24 2.26 30.33 12.29
N ARG A 25 3.10 30.03 13.29
CA ARG A 25 4.54 30.22 13.20
C ARG A 25 5.18 28.94 12.65
N ARG A 26 4.98 28.75 11.34
CA ARG A 26 5.62 27.74 10.50
C ARG A 26 5.51 26.31 11.03
N GLU A 27 4.32 25.73 10.88
CA GLU A 27 4.28 24.43 10.22
C GLU A 27 4.76 24.66 8.77
N VAL A 28 5.90 24.08 8.39
CA VAL A 28 6.20 23.74 6.99
C VAL A 28 6.86 22.35 6.99
N PRO A 29 6.07 21.26 7.17
CA PRO A 29 6.65 19.99 7.61
C PRO A 29 6.14 18.77 6.80
N GLN A 30 6.91 17.68 6.65
CA GLN A 30 6.51 16.52 5.80
C GLN A 30 5.32 15.70 6.35
N GLU A 31 4.61 16.18 7.36
CA GLU A 31 3.85 15.36 8.31
C GLU A 31 2.61 14.73 7.68
N HIS A 32 1.88 15.51 6.89
CA HIS A 32 0.70 15.04 6.15
C HIS A 32 1.03 14.60 4.72
N SER A 33 2.32 14.37 4.41
CA SER A 33 2.73 13.79 3.12
C SER A 33 2.18 12.38 2.91
N HIS A 34 2.17 11.57 3.98
CA HIS A 34 1.79 10.16 4.00
C HIS A 34 0.44 9.93 4.74
N GLU A 35 -0.52 10.84 4.53
CA GLU A 35 -1.72 10.97 5.37
C GLU A 35 -2.54 9.69 5.54
N GLN A 36 -2.66 8.83 4.51
CA GLN A 36 -3.38 7.54 4.63
C GLN A 36 -2.84 6.65 5.76
N PHE A 37 -1.51 6.64 5.95
CA PHE A 37 -0.86 5.88 7.01
C PHE A 37 -0.95 6.60 8.35
N LEU A 38 -0.74 7.93 8.37
CA LEU A 38 -0.88 8.75 9.57
C LEU A 38 -2.26 8.61 10.20
N ARG A 39 -3.34 8.70 9.42
CA ARG A 39 -4.72 8.54 9.90
C ARG A 39 -4.98 7.16 10.50
N THR A 40 -4.48 6.12 9.83
CA THR A 40 -4.62 4.72 10.28
C THR A 40 -3.86 4.48 11.59
N VAL A 41 -2.64 5.01 11.70
CA VAL A 41 -1.80 4.93 12.91
C VAL A 41 -2.37 5.76 14.04
N ASN A 42 -2.89 6.96 13.77
CA ASN A 42 -3.54 7.80 14.76
C ASN A 42 -4.82 7.15 15.33
N THR A 43 -5.60 6.49 14.47
CA THR A 43 -6.78 5.70 14.86
C THR A 43 -6.37 4.56 15.78
N ASN A 44 -5.39 3.75 15.36
CA ASN A 44 -4.91 2.61 16.15
C ASN A 44 -4.22 3.03 17.47
N LEU A 45 -3.45 4.12 17.48
CA LEU A 45 -2.87 4.73 18.68
C LEU A 45 -3.94 5.03 19.73
N LYS A 46 -5.06 5.64 19.31
CA LYS A 46 -6.14 6.10 20.20
C LYS A 46 -6.98 4.98 20.82
N ILE A 47 -6.87 3.72 20.35
CA ILE A 47 -7.56 2.55 20.94
C ILE A 47 -7.11 2.31 22.40
N ASN A 48 -5.81 2.40 22.66
CA ASN A 48 -5.21 2.29 23.99
C ASN A 48 -3.91 3.09 23.99
N ASN A 49 -3.86 4.19 24.74
CA ASN A 49 -2.76 5.16 24.70
C ASN A 49 -2.29 5.52 26.13
N PRO A 50 -1.60 4.60 26.83
CA PRO A 50 -1.16 4.83 28.22
C PRO A 50 -0.08 5.92 28.32
N ASP A 51 0.64 6.13 27.23
CA ASP A 51 1.69 7.13 27.11
C ASP A 51 1.12 8.54 26.81
N ASN A 52 -0.19 8.67 26.62
CA ASN A 52 -0.90 9.93 26.38
C ASN A 52 -0.28 10.78 25.24
N ILE A 53 0.18 10.10 24.17
CA ILE A 53 0.68 10.75 22.95
C ILE A 53 -0.51 11.46 22.29
N GLN A 54 -0.41 12.76 22.03
CA GLN A 54 -1.60 13.57 21.69
C GLN A 54 -2.17 13.23 20.31
N ASP A 55 -1.29 13.06 19.32
CA ASP A 55 -1.65 12.67 17.96
C ASP A 55 -0.43 12.05 17.25
N ALA A 56 -0.66 11.17 16.27
CA ALA A 56 0.43 10.52 15.54
C ALA A 56 1.27 11.48 14.68
N VAL A 57 0.72 12.63 14.28
CA VAL A 57 1.49 13.65 13.55
C VAL A 57 2.75 14.09 14.31
N PHE A 58 2.69 14.14 15.65
CA PHE A 58 3.83 14.61 16.45
C PHE A 58 5.07 13.71 16.38
N GLY A 59 4.93 12.42 16.03
CA GLY A 59 6.07 11.54 15.87
C GLY A 59 6.88 11.80 14.58
N LEU A 60 6.28 12.41 13.56
CA LEU A 60 6.96 12.76 12.31
C LEU A 60 7.69 14.12 12.42
N LEU A 61 7.29 14.96 13.39
CA LEU A 61 7.80 16.31 13.58
C LEU A 61 9.23 16.32 14.12
N GLY A 62 9.97 17.38 13.79
CA GLY A 62 11.24 17.70 14.44
C GLY A 62 11.07 17.97 15.94
N ASN A 63 12.07 17.58 16.74
CA ASN A 63 12.01 17.52 18.22
C ASN A 63 11.33 18.73 18.89
N ALA A 64 11.62 19.95 18.44
CA ALA A 64 11.04 21.17 19.00
C ALA A 64 9.51 21.18 18.93
N ALA A 65 8.92 20.79 17.79
CA ALA A 65 7.46 20.77 17.60
C ALA A 65 6.84 19.45 18.11
N ALA A 66 7.50 18.32 17.89
CA ALA A 66 7.13 17.01 18.43
C ALA A 66 6.89 17.03 19.95
N SER A 67 7.70 17.79 20.68
CA SER A 67 7.61 17.89 22.15
C SER A 67 6.27 18.41 22.68
N ALA A 68 5.49 19.14 21.87
CA ALA A 68 4.17 19.61 22.26
C ALA A 68 3.11 18.50 22.36
N GLY A 69 3.33 17.36 21.68
CA GLY A 69 2.42 16.22 21.65
C GLY A 69 2.98 14.90 22.17
N GLN A 70 4.24 14.89 22.65
CA GLN A 70 4.96 13.66 23.04
C GLN A 70 4.34 12.91 24.24
N GLY A 71 3.43 13.53 24.99
CA GLY A 71 2.82 12.92 26.17
C GLY A 71 3.83 12.58 27.24
N ASN A 72 3.81 11.32 27.69
CA ASN A 72 4.71 10.76 28.70
C ASN A 72 6.03 10.22 28.11
N ILE A 73 6.23 10.29 26.79
CA ILE A 73 7.49 9.88 26.15
C ILE A 73 8.58 10.87 26.57
N ALA A 74 9.63 10.37 27.23
CA ALA A 74 10.69 11.21 27.80
C ALA A 74 11.73 11.66 26.75
N ASP A 75 12.02 10.81 25.77
CA ASP A 75 12.96 11.08 24.67
C ASP A 75 12.19 11.32 23.37
N THR A 76 12.20 12.57 22.89
CA THR A 76 11.47 12.97 21.68
C THR A 76 12.01 12.29 20.41
N ASP A 77 13.27 11.84 20.39
CA ASP A 77 13.82 11.06 19.26
C ASP A 77 13.24 9.64 19.19
N CYS A 78 12.59 9.19 20.27
CA CYS A 78 11.84 7.94 20.31
C CYS A 78 10.34 8.08 20.04
N LEU A 79 9.81 9.29 19.82
CA LEU A 79 8.36 9.51 19.72
C LEU A 79 7.72 8.78 18.53
N GLN A 80 8.35 8.81 17.35
CA GLN A 80 7.86 8.06 16.18
C GLN A 80 7.80 6.56 16.48
N GLN A 81 8.87 6.00 17.06
CA GLN A 81 8.95 4.57 17.37
C GLN A 81 7.92 4.18 18.43
N ALA A 82 7.75 4.97 19.49
CA ALA A 82 6.76 4.71 20.53
C ALA A 82 5.31 4.79 19.98
N THR A 83 5.04 5.77 19.11
CA THR A 83 3.75 5.90 18.41
C THR A 83 3.46 4.69 17.54
N ALA A 84 4.42 4.30 16.70
CA ALA A 84 4.31 3.17 15.79
C ALA A 84 4.13 1.83 16.56
N ASP A 85 4.97 1.59 17.58
CA ASP A 85 4.93 0.39 18.41
C ASP A 85 3.60 0.28 19.18
N ARG A 86 3.05 1.40 19.66
CA ARG A 86 1.74 1.42 20.29
C ARG A 86 0.60 1.13 19.31
N ALA A 87 0.58 1.80 18.17
CA ALA A 87 -0.44 1.58 17.14
C ALA A 87 -0.40 0.14 16.61
N PHE A 88 0.79 -0.39 16.33
CA PHE A 88 0.99 -1.78 15.93
C PHE A 88 0.50 -2.76 17.00
N THR A 89 0.81 -2.52 18.29
CA THR A 89 0.29 -3.34 19.40
C THR A 89 -1.23 -3.41 19.41
N ASN A 90 -1.90 -2.27 19.20
CA ASN A 90 -3.35 -2.18 19.23
C ASN A 90 -3.98 -2.86 18.01
N ALA A 91 -3.42 -2.64 16.81
CA ALA A 91 -3.85 -3.32 15.57
C ALA A 91 -3.67 -4.85 15.66
N LYS A 92 -2.51 -5.30 16.16
CA LYS A 92 -2.20 -6.73 16.37
C LYS A 92 -3.13 -7.41 17.36
N ALA A 93 -3.56 -6.70 18.40
CA ALA A 93 -4.58 -7.19 19.34
C ALA A 93 -5.97 -7.30 18.71
N ALA A 94 -6.27 -6.53 17.67
CA ALA A 94 -7.51 -6.59 16.89
C ALA A 94 -7.47 -7.59 15.72
N GLY A 95 -6.28 -8.07 15.33
CA GLY A 95 -6.08 -8.84 14.09
C GLY A 95 -6.10 -7.99 12.81
N ASP A 96 -5.91 -6.66 12.95
CA ASP A 96 -5.94 -5.69 11.86
C ASP A 96 -4.58 -5.65 11.14
N VAL A 97 -4.48 -6.39 10.03
CA VAL A 97 -3.26 -6.47 9.20
C VAL A 97 -2.97 -5.14 8.50
N ASP A 98 -3.99 -4.37 8.12
CA ASP A 98 -3.81 -3.07 7.48
C ASP A 98 -3.31 -2.03 8.49
N GLY A 99 -3.86 -2.04 9.72
CA GLY A 99 -3.37 -1.22 10.83
C GLY A 99 -1.95 -1.57 11.28
N MET A 100 -1.60 -2.86 11.31
CA MET A 100 -0.21 -3.30 11.55
C MET A 100 0.71 -2.84 10.43
N THR A 101 0.31 -3.00 9.16
CA THR A 101 1.08 -2.57 7.98
C THR A 101 1.28 -1.06 7.99
N ALA A 102 0.25 -0.27 8.27
CA ALA A 102 0.34 1.18 8.37
C ALA A 102 1.29 1.64 9.48
N ALA A 103 1.32 0.95 10.62
CA ALA A 103 2.26 1.24 11.70
C ALA A 103 3.72 0.90 11.33
N LEU A 104 3.96 -0.15 10.54
CA LEU A 104 5.29 -0.46 10.00
C LEU A 104 5.73 0.61 8.98
N VAL A 105 4.86 1.02 8.05
CA VAL A 105 5.16 2.09 7.09
C VAL A 105 5.44 3.40 7.81
N TYR A 106 4.60 3.78 8.77
CA TYR A 106 4.79 4.98 9.60
C TYR A 106 6.09 4.97 10.41
N ARG A 107 6.61 3.79 10.81
CA ARG A 107 7.93 3.67 11.46
C ARG A 107 9.09 3.94 10.49
N ALA A 108 8.90 3.61 9.22
CA ALA A 108 9.91 3.66 8.17
C ALA A 108 9.97 5.01 7.45
N ILE A 109 8.86 5.73 7.29
CA ILE A 109 8.84 7.04 6.61
C ILE A 109 9.77 8.06 7.26
N GLU A 110 10.24 9.00 6.44
CA GLU A 110 11.11 10.11 6.85
C GLU A 110 10.48 10.91 8.00
N ARG A 111 11.31 11.23 8.98
CA ARG A 111 10.97 12.15 10.06
C ARG A 111 11.61 13.49 9.78
N ASN A 112 10.81 14.55 9.78
CA ASN A 112 11.25 15.91 9.50
C ASN A 112 12.26 16.40 10.54
N THR A 113 13.51 16.60 10.12
CA THR A 113 14.59 17.10 10.99
C THR A 113 14.64 18.63 11.08
N GLY A 114 13.80 19.34 10.31
CA GLY A 114 13.73 20.80 10.25
C GLY A 114 14.86 21.46 9.45
N SER A 115 15.64 20.70 8.67
CA SER A 115 16.70 21.22 7.80
C SER A 115 17.05 20.23 6.68
N VAL A 116 17.04 20.71 5.43
CA VAL A 116 17.37 19.88 4.26
C VAL A 116 18.79 19.30 4.36
N GLY A 117 18.89 17.98 4.21
CA GLY A 117 20.12 17.19 4.30
C GLY A 117 20.55 16.80 5.71
N LEU A 118 19.77 17.15 6.75
CA LEU A 118 20.06 16.73 8.13
C LEU A 118 19.49 15.33 8.38
N ALA A 119 20.40 14.38 8.62
CA ALA A 119 20.06 13.01 9.01
C ALA A 119 19.27 12.95 10.32
N SER A 120 18.32 12.02 10.38
CA SER A 120 17.43 11.79 11.52
C SER A 120 18.14 11.01 12.63
N VAL A 121 17.99 11.45 13.88
CA VAL A 121 18.58 10.78 15.05
C VAL A 121 17.82 9.47 15.33
N ALA A 122 18.55 8.36 15.53
CA ALA A 122 17.95 7.08 15.88
C ALA A 122 17.49 7.05 17.34
N CYS A 123 16.29 6.52 17.58
CA CYS A 123 15.81 6.21 18.93
C CYS A 123 16.74 5.20 19.59
N THR A 124 17.27 5.54 20.77
CA THR A 124 18.11 4.63 21.57
C THR A 124 17.64 4.46 23.02
N ALA A 125 16.82 5.38 23.54
CA ALA A 125 16.32 5.32 24.92
C ALA A 125 15.16 4.34 25.12
N ILE A 126 14.37 4.06 24.08
CA ILE A 126 13.19 3.18 24.15
C ILE A 126 13.39 1.97 23.25
N LYS A 127 13.20 0.77 23.80
CA LYS A 127 13.11 -0.47 23.05
C LYS A 127 11.66 -0.75 22.69
N ALA A 128 11.34 -0.88 21.40
CA ALA A 128 10.02 -1.31 20.96
C ALA A 128 9.65 -2.70 21.49
N VAL A 129 8.38 -2.88 21.83
CA VAL A 129 7.79 -4.13 22.33
C VAL A 129 7.61 -5.13 21.20
N ASN A 130 7.22 -4.67 20.00
CA ASN A 130 7.02 -5.51 18.84
C ASN A 130 8.34 -5.67 18.07
N PRO A 131 8.82 -6.91 17.83
CA PRO A 131 10.06 -7.14 17.09
C PRO A 131 9.99 -6.60 15.65
N GLU A 132 8.80 -6.58 15.04
CA GLU A 132 8.58 -6.06 13.68
C GLU A 132 8.86 -4.55 13.60
N ILE A 133 8.47 -3.79 14.64
CA ILE A 133 8.77 -2.35 14.76
C ILE A 133 10.23 -2.13 15.19
N ALA A 134 10.77 -3.02 16.04
CA ALA A 134 12.16 -2.96 16.50
C ALA A 134 13.20 -3.23 15.39
N ALA A 135 12.80 -3.93 14.32
CA ALA A 135 13.63 -4.17 13.15
C ALA A 135 13.79 -2.94 12.24
N LEU A 136 12.95 -1.91 12.41
CA LEU A 136 12.86 -0.76 11.52
C LEU A 136 13.43 0.53 12.13
N THR A 137 14.09 1.29 11.27
CA THR A 137 14.50 2.68 11.49
C THR A 137 13.81 3.57 10.47
N GLN A 138 13.69 4.86 10.76
CA GLN A 138 13.16 5.84 9.82
C GLN A 138 14.14 6.12 8.67
N HIS A 139 13.58 6.43 7.50
CA HIS A 139 14.29 7.02 6.38
C HIS A 139 15.00 8.31 6.80
N GLN A 140 16.05 8.60 6.06
CA GLN A 140 16.86 9.80 6.18
C GLN A 140 16.44 10.78 5.09
N ASP A 141 16.61 12.08 5.38
CA ASP A 141 16.40 13.15 4.40
C ASP A 141 17.13 12.81 3.09
N PRO A 142 16.47 12.87 1.92
CA PRO A 142 17.01 12.41 0.64
C PRO A 142 18.24 13.20 0.17
N ALA A 143 18.51 14.40 0.71
CA ALA A 143 19.72 15.18 0.47
C ALA A 143 20.86 14.90 1.48
N SER A 144 20.67 13.98 2.44
CA SER A 144 21.70 13.58 3.41
C SER A 144 22.66 12.51 2.86
N ASP A 145 23.85 12.41 3.48
CA ASP A 145 24.91 11.50 3.02
C ASP A 145 24.46 10.02 3.06
N ASN A 146 24.53 9.34 1.91
CA ASN A 146 24.11 7.95 1.71
C ASN A 146 22.61 7.68 1.92
N ALA A 147 21.74 8.70 1.88
CA ALA A 147 20.30 8.56 2.07
C ALA A 147 19.67 7.46 1.19
N ALA A 148 19.86 7.52 -0.13
CA ALA A 148 19.27 6.55 -1.07
C ALA A 148 19.63 5.08 -0.77
N ALA A 149 20.87 4.80 -0.33
CA ALA A 149 21.28 3.44 0.04
C ALA A 149 20.70 3.01 1.39
N THR A 150 20.60 3.96 2.33
CA THR A 150 20.04 3.74 3.67
C THR A 150 18.53 3.49 3.59
N ASN A 151 17.81 4.35 2.87
CA ASN A 151 16.37 4.28 2.66
C ASN A 151 15.99 3.03 1.88
N LYS A 152 16.76 2.64 0.84
CA LYS A 152 16.59 1.33 0.17
C LYS A 152 16.64 0.17 1.16
N ASN A 153 17.65 0.11 2.02
CA ASN A 153 17.79 -0.96 3.00
C ASN A 153 16.61 -0.99 3.99
N ILE A 154 16.13 0.18 4.42
CA ILE A 154 14.95 0.31 5.29
C ILE A 154 13.69 -0.19 4.56
N THR A 155 13.46 0.21 3.31
CA THR A 155 12.31 -0.21 2.50
C THR A 155 12.31 -1.72 2.24
N LEU A 156 13.48 -2.32 2.01
CA LEU A 156 13.62 -3.78 1.86
C LEU A 156 13.44 -4.53 3.17
N GLU A 157 13.79 -3.94 4.33
CA GLU A 157 13.49 -4.54 5.63
C GLU A 157 12.00 -4.40 5.99
N LEU A 158 11.41 -3.22 5.74
CA LEU A 158 9.97 -2.96 5.85
C LEU A 158 9.15 -4.00 5.09
N ALA A 159 9.51 -4.28 3.84
CA ALA A 159 8.85 -5.31 3.04
C ALA A 159 8.86 -6.69 3.70
N LYS A 160 9.97 -7.10 4.33
CA LYS A 160 10.04 -8.37 5.08
C LYS A 160 9.15 -8.35 6.32
N GLN A 161 9.10 -7.23 7.05
CA GLN A 161 8.25 -7.10 8.23
C GLN A 161 6.76 -7.14 7.85
N ILE A 162 6.36 -6.46 6.77
CA ILE A 162 5.00 -6.53 6.22
C ILE A 162 4.67 -7.96 5.76
N ALA A 163 5.59 -8.64 5.08
CA ALA A 163 5.42 -10.05 4.70
C ALA A 163 5.21 -10.97 5.93
N SER A 164 5.95 -10.71 7.02
CA SER A 164 5.91 -11.54 8.23
C SER A 164 4.58 -11.48 8.99
N ILE A 165 3.85 -10.38 8.87
CA ILE A 165 2.50 -10.20 9.43
C ILE A 165 1.37 -10.59 8.45
N GLY A 166 1.70 -10.99 7.22
CA GLY A 166 0.74 -11.39 6.19
C GLY A 166 0.16 -10.24 5.36
N GLY A 167 0.75 -9.04 5.39
CA GLY A 167 0.39 -7.92 4.51
C GLY A 167 1.08 -8.00 3.14
N ASP A 168 0.66 -7.15 2.19
CA ASP A 168 1.30 -7.02 0.87
C ASP A 168 2.67 -6.31 0.97
N PRO A 169 3.80 -6.99 0.72
CA PRO A 169 5.13 -6.39 0.87
C PRO A 169 5.40 -5.23 -0.09
N GLN A 170 4.67 -5.14 -1.21
CA GLN A 170 4.79 -4.05 -2.18
C GLN A 170 4.30 -2.71 -1.59
N VAL A 171 3.50 -2.73 -0.52
CA VAL A 171 3.13 -1.53 0.25
C VAL A 171 4.36 -0.80 0.82
N ALA A 172 5.50 -1.49 1.00
CA ALA A 172 6.75 -0.85 1.42
C ALA A 172 7.22 0.26 0.47
N LEU A 173 6.93 0.18 -0.84
CA LEU A 173 7.25 1.24 -1.82
C LEU A 173 6.60 2.58 -1.46
N LYS A 174 5.41 2.54 -0.83
CA LYS A 174 4.70 3.72 -0.32
C LYS A 174 5.33 4.37 0.91
N SER A 175 6.46 3.87 1.43
CA SER A 175 7.25 4.57 2.45
C SER A 175 8.24 5.57 1.86
N GLY A 176 8.37 5.63 0.53
CA GLY A 176 9.40 6.38 -0.17
C GLY A 176 9.47 7.87 0.14
N THR A 177 10.65 8.45 -0.09
CA THR A 177 10.93 9.85 0.21
C THR A 177 10.65 10.79 -0.97
N PHE A 178 10.90 12.08 -0.80
CA PHE A 178 10.84 13.08 -1.86
C PHE A 178 12.13 13.11 -2.70
N LYS A 179 12.13 13.87 -3.81
CA LYS A 179 13.38 14.22 -4.50
C LYS A 179 14.28 15.03 -3.56
N PRO A 180 15.62 14.82 -3.55
CA PRO A 180 16.56 15.56 -2.72
C PRO A 180 16.37 17.09 -2.83
N GLY A 181 16.22 17.76 -1.69
CA GLY A 181 16.12 19.22 -1.62
C GLY A 181 17.49 19.91 -1.79
N GLN A 182 17.47 21.25 -1.81
CA GLN A 182 18.71 22.03 -1.79
C GLN A 182 19.21 22.23 -0.34
N ILE A 183 20.41 21.72 -0.03
CA ILE A 183 21.08 21.97 1.25
C ILE A 183 21.24 23.48 1.48
N GLY A 184 20.87 23.94 2.67
CA GLY A 184 20.87 25.37 3.04
C GLY A 184 19.59 26.13 2.69
N ASP A 185 18.53 25.45 2.24
CA ASP A 185 17.19 26.03 2.10
C ASP A 185 16.68 26.58 3.45
N THR A 186 16.43 27.89 3.49
CA THR A 186 15.93 28.63 4.66
C THR A 186 14.48 28.34 5.06
N THR A 187 13.75 27.57 4.25
CA THR A 187 12.42 27.05 4.58
C THR A 187 12.50 25.73 5.35
N GLY A 188 13.54 24.92 5.10
CA GLY A 188 13.68 23.55 5.61
C GLY A 188 12.80 22.52 4.90
N ALA A 189 11.99 22.91 3.91
CA ALA A 189 11.00 22.03 3.26
C ALA A 189 11.58 21.24 2.07
N GLY A 190 12.56 21.78 1.34
CA GLY A 190 13.07 21.11 0.15
C GLY A 190 11.97 20.92 -0.91
N ASN A 191 11.74 19.69 -1.36
CA ASN A 191 10.69 19.35 -2.33
C ASN A 191 9.45 18.71 -1.68
N SER A 192 9.27 18.85 -0.36
CA SER A 192 8.14 18.25 0.35
C SER A 192 6.80 18.92 0.03
N CYS A 193 5.73 18.22 0.37
CA CYS A 193 4.38 18.77 0.47
C CYS A 193 3.80 18.50 1.88
N ASP A 194 2.78 19.27 2.25
CA ASP A 194 2.02 19.10 3.49
C ASP A 194 0.55 19.50 3.24
N ASP A 195 -0.39 18.56 3.34
CA ASP A 195 -1.82 18.87 3.26
C ASP A 195 -2.65 17.85 4.05
N ALA A 196 -3.04 18.22 5.28
CA ALA A 196 -3.92 17.41 6.13
C ALA A 196 -5.32 17.16 5.54
N ASN A 197 -5.73 17.88 4.49
CA ASN A 197 -7.03 17.69 3.84
C ASN A 197 -6.98 16.59 2.77
N ASP A 198 -5.80 16.30 2.21
CA ASP A 198 -5.59 15.20 1.27
C ASP A 198 -5.61 13.87 2.02
N ALA A 199 -6.68 13.08 1.82
CA ALA A 199 -6.88 11.83 2.54
C ALA A 199 -5.90 10.70 2.16
N GLU A 200 -5.32 10.75 0.96
CA GLU A 200 -4.32 9.78 0.51
C GLU A 200 -2.93 10.19 1.02
N GLY A 201 -2.67 11.49 0.98
CA GLY A 201 -1.39 12.11 1.29
C GLY A 201 -0.80 12.75 0.04
N CYS A 202 -0.38 14.01 0.17
CA CYS A 202 0.01 14.83 -0.97
C CYS A 202 1.22 14.29 -1.76
N ILE A 203 2.03 13.39 -1.17
CA ILE A 203 3.15 12.74 -1.88
C ILE A 203 2.66 11.83 -3.02
N PHE A 204 1.48 11.22 -2.84
CA PHE A 204 0.84 10.32 -3.79
C PHE A 204 0.03 11.10 -4.81
N SER A 205 -0.91 11.95 -4.36
CA SER A 205 -1.81 12.70 -5.24
C SER A 205 -1.07 13.64 -6.20
N GLN A 206 0.06 14.22 -5.77
CA GLN A 206 0.89 15.11 -6.58
C GLN A 206 2.04 14.37 -7.30
N ASN A 207 2.12 13.03 -7.19
CA ASN A 207 3.14 12.19 -7.81
C ASN A 207 4.59 12.64 -7.47
N LEU A 208 4.81 12.95 -6.17
CA LEU A 208 6.10 13.41 -5.64
C LEU A 208 6.96 12.29 -5.04
N LEU A 209 6.35 11.11 -4.80
CA LEU A 209 7.00 9.92 -4.28
C LEU A 209 8.22 9.51 -5.14
N VAL A 210 9.34 9.26 -4.48
CA VAL A 210 10.50 8.57 -5.05
C VAL A 210 10.65 7.24 -4.31
N GLU A 211 10.40 6.15 -5.02
CA GLU A 211 10.57 4.81 -4.48
C GLU A 211 12.07 4.52 -4.23
N ASP A 212 12.46 4.21 -2.99
CA ASP A 212 13.85 3.88 -2.66
C ASP A 212 14.27 2.47 -3.13
N ALA A 213 13.31 1.62 -3.50
CA ALA A 213 13.52 0.27 -4.01
C ALA A 213 12.57 -0.01 -5.17
N THR A 214 12.83 -1.05 -5.96
CA THR A 214 11.92 -1.52 -7.01
C THR A 214 11.10 -2.72 -6.54
N ALA A 215 9.93 -2.95 -7.14
CA ALA A 215 9.08 -4.10 -6.85
C ALA A 215 9.83 -5.45 -6.92
N ALA A 216 10.71 -5.61 -7.91
CA ALA A 216 11.52 -6.82 -8.08
C ALA A 216 12.60 -7.01 -6.99
N GLU A 217 13.12 -5.91 -6.43
CA GLU A 217 14.03 -5.98 -5.28
C GLU A 217 13.29 -6.37 -4.01
N ILE A 218 12.05 -5.92 -3.82
CA ILE A 218 11.15 -6.38 -2.76
C ILE A 218 10.87 -7.88 -2.90
N ASP A 219 10.44 -8.34 -4.07
CA ASP A 219 10.16 -9.77 -4.33
C ASP A 219 11.40 -10.65 -4.03
N THR A 220 12.59 -10.15 -4.38
CA THR A 220 13.86 -10.81 -4.08
C THR A 220 14.16 -10.83 -2.58
N ALA A 221 13.90 -9.74 -1.85
CA ALA A 221 14.15 -9.64 -0.41
C ALA A 221 13.21 -10.54 0.42
N ILE A 222 11.94 -10.66 0.02
CA ILE A 222 10.95 -11.50 0.73
C ILE A 222 11.06 -12.98 0.40
N ALA A 223 11.64 -13.37 -0.75
CA ALA A 223 11.89 -14.77 -1.08
C ALA A 223 12.76 -15.49 -0.03
N GLY A 224 13.63 -14.75 0.69
CA GLY A 224 14.39 -15.26 1.83
C GLY A 224 13.58 -15.47 3.11
N VAL A 225 12.43 -14.80 3.28
CA VAL A 225 11.58 -14.87 4.49
C VAL A 225 10.76 -16.16 4.49
N SER A 226 10.16 -16.52 3.35
CA SER A 226 9.37 -17.76 3.20
C SER A 226 10.19 -19.04 3.47
N ALA A 227 11.50 -18.99 3.22
CA ALA A 227 12.42 -20.08 3.55
C ALA A 227 12.70 -20.21 5.06
N ALA A 228 12.69 -19.11 5.82
CA ALA A 228 12.97 -19.11 7.26
C ALA A 228 11.83 -19.76 8.06
N SER A 229 10.57 -19.46 7.72
CA SER A 229 9.38 -20.10 8.33
C SER A 229 9.30 -21.61 8.10
N SER A 230 10.00 -22.12 7.08
CA SER A 230 10.06 -23.54 6.73
C SER A 230 11.22 -24.30 7.38
N SER A 231 12.19 -23.60 7.98
CA SER A 231 13.51 -24.15 8.35
C SER A 231 13.71 -24.41 9.86
N SER A 232 12.62 -24.43 10.64
CA SER A 232 12.66 -24.88 12.05
C SER A 232 12.63 -26.41 12.17
N SER A 233 13.52 -27.10 11.45
CA SER A 233 13.75 -28.55 11.61
C SER A 233 15.11 -28.98 11.05
N SER A 234 15.86 -29.72 11.87
CA SER A 234 17.00 -30.56 11.49
C SER A 234 18.30 -29.87 11.04
N SER A 235 19.16 -29.63 12.03
CA SER A 235 20.60 -29.47 11.85
C SER A 235 21.22 -30.69 11.14
N SER A 236 22.27 -30.50 10.31
CA SER A 236 23.61 -31.12 10.52
C SER A 236 24.57 -30.94 9.32
N SER A 237 25.63 -30.15 9.55
CA SER A 237 27.03 -30.39 9.15
C SER A 237 27.45 -30.67 7.68
N SER A 238 28.30 -29.75 7.19
CA SER A 238 29.56 -29.95 6.42
C SER A 238 29.56 -30.29 4.92
N SER A 239 29.96 -29.29 4.11
CA SER A 239 31.17 -29.23 3.22
C SER A 239 31.64 -30.49 2.45
N SER A 240 32.06 -30.46 1.18
CA SER A 240 32.33 -29.35 0.22
C SER A 240 32.55 -29.92 -1.21
N SER A 241 32.69 -29.01 -2.20
CA SER A 241 33.47 -29.17 -3.46
C SER A 241 32.75 -29.56 -4.76
N SER A 242 32.43 -28.52 -5.54
CA SER A 242 32.99 -28.27 -6.89
C SER A 242 32.92 -29.31 -8.02
N SER A 243 32.02 -29.00 -8.97
CA SER A 243 32.33 -28.78 -10.40
C SER A 243 32.36 -29.93 -11.43
N SER A 244 31.84 -29.59 -12.61
CA SER A 244 32.22 -30.07 -13.96
C SER A 244 31.57 -31.34 -14.53
N SER A 245 30.37 -31.13 -15.07
CA SER A 245 30.05 -31.27 -16.51
C SER A 245 30.18 -32.62 -17.27
N SER A 246 29.13 -32.89 -18.06
CA SER A 246 29.14 -33.55 -19.39
C SER A 246 28.87 -35.05 -19.50
N SER A 247 27.63 -35.34 -19.92
CA SER A 247 27.30 -36.16 -21.10
C SER A 247 27.01 -37.67 -20.99
N ALA A 248 25.94 -38.02 -21.72
CA ALA A 248 25.68 -39.26 -22.45
C ALA A 248 24.97 -40.45 -21.75
N ALA A 249 23.68 -40.54 -22.10
CA ALA A 249 23.05 -41.72 -22.73
C ALA A 249 22.56 -42.92 -21.87
N SER A 250 21.22 -43.08 -21.93
CA SER A 250 20.51 -44.33 -22.22
C SER A 250 20.62 -45.53 -21.28
N ALA A 251 19.52 -45.80 -20.56
CA ALA A 251 18.75 -47.04 -20.72
C ALA A 251 17.39 -46.99 -20.00
N ALA A 252 16.31 -47.30 -20.73
CA ALA A 252 15.15 -47.99 -20.17
C ALA A 252 15.27 -49.48 -20.56
N PRO A 253 14.69 -50.43 -19.80
CA PRO A 253 13.42 -51.00 -20.29
C PRO A 253 12.45 -51.55 -19.20
N ALA A 254 11.26 -51.95 -19.67
CA ALA A 254 10.24 -52.83 -19.05
C ALA A 254 9.48 -52.30 -17.79
N ALA A 255 8.13 -52.31 -17.69
CA ALA A 255 7.09 -53.33 -17.96
C ALA A 255 7.07 -54.46 -16.91
N ALA A 256 5.93 -54.97 -16.39
CA ALA A 256 4.50 -54.61 -16.43
C ALA A 256 3.74 -55.41 -15.34
N ASP A 257 2.41 -55.23 -15.20
CA ASP A 257 1.43 -56.16 -14.58
C ASP A 257 1.48 -56.42 -13.04
N CYS A 258 0.40 -56.75 -12.31
CA CYS A 258 -1.07 -56.73 -12.56
C CYS A 258 -1.87 -56.83 -11.23
N ALA A 259 -3.19 -56.51 -11.26
CA ALA A 259 -4.28 -56.89 -10.33
C ALA A 259 -4.12 -56.56 -8.82
N GLY A 260 -5.14 -56.38 -7.98
CA GLY A 260 -6.61 -56.54 -7.95
C GLY A 260 -7.03 -56.40 -6.46
N ASP A 261 -8.29 -56.34 -6.00
CA ASP A 261 -9.62 -56.53 -6.60
C ASP A 261 -10.72 -55.95 -5.66
N ALA A 262 -11.89 -55.59 -6.23
CA ALA A 262 -13.27 -55.44 -5.67
C ALA A 262 -13.55 -54.81 -4.27
N ALA A 263 -14.77 -54.33 -3.91
CA ALA A 263 -16.13 -54.32 -4.50
C ALA A 263 -16.82 -52.97 -4.14
N ALA A 264 -17.73 -52.32 -4.89
CA ALA A 264 -19.09 -52.71 -5.35
C ALA A 264 -20.03 -53.11 -4.17
N ALA A 265 -21.33 -52.78 -4.06
CA ALA A 265 -22.41 -52.25 -4.93
C ALA A 265 -23.61 -51.76 -4.04
N ALA A 266 -24.72 -51.12 -4.45
CA ALA A 266 -25.12 -50.23 -5.57
C ALA A 266 -26.61 -49.77 -5.39
N ALA A 267 -27.09 -48.85 -6.26
CA ALA A 267 -28.49 -48.63 -6.71
C ALA A 267 -29.59 -47.99 -5.79
N ASP A 268 -29.96 -46.73 -6.09
CA ASP A 268 -31.22 -46.22 -6.72
C ASP A 268 -32.43 -47.18 -6.99
N PRO A 269 -33.66 -46.68 -7.36
CA PRO A 269 -34.36 -45.39 -7.08
C PRO A 269 -35.92 -45.52 -6.89
N ASN A 270 -36.67 -44.41 -7.08
CA ASN A 270 -38.13 -44.24 -7.35
C ASN A 270 -39.16 -44.38 -6.20
N ALA A 271 -40.33 -43.69 -6.18
CA ALA A 271 -40.80 -42.46 -6.87
C ALA A 271 -42.19 -42.00 -6.33
N ASN A 272 -42.60 -40.76 -6.70
CA ASN A 272 -43.96 -40.34 -7.12
C ASN A 272 -44.86 -39.40 -6.25
N SER A 273 -44.86 -38.11 -6.63
CA SER A 273 -46.01 -37.16 -6.84
C SER A 273 -46.87 -36.65 -5.66
N THR A 274 -47.08 -35.34 -5.50
CA THR A 274 -47.92 -34.45 -6.36
C THR A 274 -47.56 -32.95 -6.12
N ALA A 275 -47.29 -32.11 -7.14
CA ALA A 275 -48.19 -31.21 -7.92
C ALA A 275 -48.82 -30.04 -7.09
N ALA A 276 -48.91 -28.76 -7.49
CA ALA A 276 -48.55 -27.96 -8.71
C ALA A 276 -48.31 -26.48 -8.26
N ALA A 277 -48.01 -25.42 -9.06
CA ALA A 277 -48.04 -25.15 -10.51
C ALA A 277 -46.98 -24.06 -10.87
N ALA A 278 -46.29 -24.15 -12.03
CA ALA A 278 -46.50 -23.34 -13.26
C ALA A 278 -46.43 -21.80 -13.08
N SER A 279 -45.58 -21.05 -13.81
CA SER A 279 -45.63 -20.96 -15.28
C SER A 279 -44.27 -20.97 -16.00
N SER A 280 -44.32 -21.15 -17.31
CA SER A 280 -43.22 -21.60 -18.18
C SER A 280 -43.01 -20.73 -19.42
N SER A 281 -41.78 -20.67 -19.91
CA SER A 281 -41.48 -20.60 -21.35
C SER A 281 -40.13 -21.28 -21.64
N SER A 282 -39.99 -21.85 -22.84
CA SER A 282 -39.18 -23.04 -23.10
C SER A 282 -37.89 -22.82 -23.91
N PHE A 283 -36.94 -23.73 -23.72
CA PHE A 283 -35.64 -23.81 -24.38
C PHE A 283 -35.69 -24.03 -25.90
N SER A 284 -34.61 -23.67 -26.58
CA SER A 284 -34.15 -24.32 -27.81
C SER A 284 -32.63 -24.40 -27.80
N SER A 285 -32.06 -25.51 -28.25
CA SER A 285 -30.63 -25.83 -28.09
C SER A 285 -29.86 -25.75 -29.40
N ALA A 286 -28.73 -25.05 -29.41
CA ALA A 286 -27.67 -25.20 -30.41
C ALA A 286 -26.31 -24.76 -29.84
N ALA A 287 -25.24 -25.44 -30.24
CA ALA A 287 -23.85 -25.13 -29.92
C ALA A 287 -23.02 -25.13 -31.22
N PRO A 288 -21.74 -24.75 -31.22
CA PRO A 288 -21.14 -23.57 -30.58
C PRO A 288 -20.31 -22.74 -31.60
N ALA A 289 -20.30 -21.40 -31.51
CA ALA A 289 -19.27 -20.57 -32.15
C ALA A 289 -19.24 -19.11 -31.62
N ALA A 290 -18.01 -18.61 -31.48
CA ALA A 290 -17.52 -17.23 -31.41
C ALA A 290 -18.49 -16.01 -31.38
N ALA A 291 -18.22 -15.15 -30.40
CA ALA A 291 -18.20 -13.68 -30.49
C ALA A 291 -19.46 -12.93 -31.00
N ALA A 292 -20.30 -12.52 -30.05
CA ALA A 292 -20.96 -11.22 -30.10
C ALA A 292 -21.13 -10.70 -28.67
N ALA A 293 -20.61 -9.50 -28.37
CA ALA A 293 -20.76 -8.88 -27.06
C ALA A 293 -22.23 -8.49 -26.83
N ALA A 294 -22.93 -9.21 -25.95
CA ALA A 294 -24.16 -8.73 -25.36
C ALA A 294 -23.76 -7.84 -24.18
N GLY A 295 -23.94 -6.53 -24.32
CA GLY A 295 -23.53 -5.56 -23.30
C GLY A 295 -24.35 -5.72 -22.02
N SER A 296 -23.78 -6.40 -21.02
CA SER A 296 -24.09 -6.17 -19.62
C SER A 296 -23.78 -4.69 -19.33
N THR A 297 -24.80 -3.83 -19.31
CA THR A 297 -24.60 -2.44 -18.90
C THR A 297 -24.48 -2.40 -17.38
N SER A 298 -23.30 -2.00 -16.89
CA SER A 298 -23.11 -1.72 -15.47
C SER A 298 -24.20 -0.79 -14.92
N SER A 299 -24.64 -1.04 -13.69
CA SER A 299 -25.48 -0.10 -12.94
C SER A 299 -24.69 1.02 -12.26
N LEU A 300 -23.34 0.99 -12.35
CA LEU A 300 -22.43 1.98 -11.80
C LEU A 300 -22.21 3.10 -12.84
N ASP A 301 -22.02 4.32 -12.36
CA ASP A 301 -21.58 5.42 -13.22
C ASP A 301 -20.06 5.31 -13.45
N LEU A 302 -19.70 4.72 -14.60
CA LEU A 302 -18.33 4.53 -15.09
C LEU A 302 -17.76 5.80 -15.77
N GLY A 303 -18.48 6.92 -15.72
CA GLY A 303 -18.11 8.15 -16.40
C GLY A 303 -18.12 7.98 -17.91
N THR A 304 -16.95 8.14 -18.54
CA THR A 304 -16.77 8.02 -20.00
C THR A 304 -16.21 6.68 -20.46
N ALA A 305 -15.92 5.73 -19.56
CA ALA A 305 -15.48 4.40 -19.94
C ALA A 305 -16.65 3.56 -20.47
N THR A 306 -16.44 2.83 -21.56
CA THR A 306 -17.45 1.93 -22.12
C THR A 306 -17.22 0.47 -21.74
N ASN A 307 -15.97 0.05 -21.54
CA ASN A 307 -15.65 -1.34 -21.20
C ASN A 307 -14.42 -1.51 -20.27
N PRO A 308 -14.56 -1.26 -18.96
CA PRO A 308 -13.50 -1.47 -17.96
C PRO A 308 -13.36 -2.94 -17.51
N THR A 309 -13.55 -3.93 -18.40
CA THR A 309 -13.43 -5.35 -18.04
C THR A 309 -12.05 -5.94 -18.34
N VAL A 310 -11.74 -7.08 -17.74
CA VAL A 310 -10.53 -7.88 -17.96
C VAL A 310 -10.87 -9.17 -18.69
N VAL A 311 -10.03 -9.59 -19.62
CA VAL A 311 -10.04 -10.93 -20.23
C VAL A 311 -8.85 -11.76 -19.74
N PHE A 312 -9.00 -13.08 -19.72
CA PHE A 312 -7.95 -14.03 -19.34
C PHE A 312 -7.70 -15.07 -20.43
N GLY A 313 -6.43 -15.41 -20.69
CA GLY A 313 -6.03 -16.45 -21.63
C GLY A 313 -4.58 -16.34 -22.12
N ALA A 314 -4.17 -17.30 -22.95
CA ALA A 314 -2.84 -17.36 -23.55
C ALA A 314 -2.70 -16.51 -24.82
N GLY A 315 -1.46 -16.19 -25.19
CA GLY A 315 -1.11 -15.50 -26.44
C GLY A 315 -1.10 -13.97 -26.35
N PHE A 316 -1.60 -13.39 -25.26
CA PHE A 316 -1.57 -11.94 -25.04
C PHE A 316 -0.13 -11.41 -25.01
N ASP A 317 0.12 -10.35 -25.79
CA ASP A 317 1.43 -9.77 -26.10
C ASP A 317 2.56 -10.79 -26.40
N GLY A 318 2.22 -11.95 -26.96
CA GLY A 318 3.18 -13.01 -27.32
C GLY A 318 3.61 -13.91 -26.16
N ARG A 319 2.98 -13.82 -24.98
CA ARG A 319 3.15 -14.76 -23.87
C ARG A 319 2.60 -16.14 -24.24
N LYS A 320 3.20 -17.21 -23.70
CA LYS A 320 2.71 -18.59 -23.89
C LYS A 320 1.82 -19.04 -22.73
N GLU A 321 2.12 -18.50 -21.57
CA GLU A 321 1.40 -18.64 -20.31
C GLU A 321 0.09 -17.86 -20.40
N ASP A 322 -0.95 -18.33 -19.71
CA ASP A 322 -2.18 -17.55 -19.58
C ASP A 322 -1.91 -16.26 -18.77
N SER A 323 -2.57 -15.18 -19.18
CA SER A 323 -2.42 -13.87 -18.56
C SER A 323 -3.71 -13.06 -18.66
N PHE A 324 -3.76 -11.96 -17.94
CA PHE A 324 -4.85 -11.00 -17.94
C PHE A 324 -4.49 -9.81 -18.85
N GLU A 325 -5.45 -9.26 -19.58
CA GLU A 325 -5.32 -7.96 -20.25
C GLU A 325 -6.67 -7.21 -20.26
N PRO A 326 -6.70 -5.87 -20.47
CA PRO A 326 -7.95 -5.14 -20.59
C PRO A 326 -8.74 -5.60 -21.82
N ALA A 327 -10.06 -5.79 -21.67
CA ALA A 327 -10.93 -6.19 -22.77
C ALA A 327 -11.00 -5.12 -23.88
N ASP A 328 -10.88 -3.84 -23.51
CA ASP A 328 -10.69 -2.72 -24.44
C ASP A 328 -9.29 -2.09 -24.25
N LYS A 329 -8.32 -2.55 -25.06
CA LYS A 329 -6.95 -2.00 -25.08
C LYS A 329 -6.84 -0.60 -25.71
N THR A 330 -7.93 -0.06 -26.28
CA THR A 330 -7.99 1.29 -26.86
C THR A 330 -8.39 2.32 -25.80
N GLU A 331 -9.36 1.99 -24.94
CA GLU A 331 -9.70 2.77 -23.75
C GLU A 331 -8.65 2.57 -22.65
N PHE A 332 -8.25 1.33 -22.38
CA PHE A 332 -7.33 0.94 -21.33
C PHE A 332 -6.02 0.44 -21.93
N THR A 333 -5.17 1.37 -22.38
CA THR A 333 -3.90 1.04 -23.05
C THR A 333 -2.85 0.51 -22.06
N HIS A 334 -2.98 -0.77 -21.72
CA HIS A 334 -2.07 -1.51 -20.85
C HIS A 334 -1.72 -2.87 -21.46
N GLY A 335 -0.54 -3.39 -21.11
CA GLY A 335 -0.11 -4.72 -21.52
C GLY A 335 -0.74 -5.84 -20.69
N SER A 336 -0.45 -7.06 -21.09
CA SER A 336 -0.84 -8.29 -20.40
C SER A 336 0.05 -8.57 -19.19
N ALA A 337 -0.54 -9.08 -18.12
CA ALA A 337 0.16 -9.49 -16.90
C ALA A 337 -0.35 -10.83 -16.37
N GLN A 338 0.53 -11.66 -15.81
CA GLN A 338 0.15 -12.95 -15.20
C GLN A 338 -0.60 -12.77 -13.87
N ASN A 339 -0.45 -11.62 -13.21
CA ASN A 339 -1.18 -11.26 -11.99
C ASN A 339 -2.31 -10.27 -12.35
N ILE A 340 -3.56 -10.62 -12.01
CA ILE A 340 -4.74 -9.79 -12.30
C ILE A 340 -4.65 -8.39 -11.66
N LYS A 341 -4.03 -8.27 -10.47
CA LYS A 341 -3.89 -7.00 -9.73
C LYS A 341 -3.31 -5.89 -10.62
N VAL A 342 -2.30 -6.22 -11.42
CA VAL A 342 -1.61 -5.25 -12.29
C VAL A 342 -2.56 -4.64 -13.33
N VAL A 343 -3.46 -5.44 -13.90
CA VAL A 343 -4.40 -4.99 -14.93
C VAL A 343 -5.64 -4.33 -14.30
N SER A 344 -6.17 -4.93 -13.23
CA SER A 344 -7.36 -4.43 -12.54
C SER A 344 -7.10 -3.10 -11.83
N ASP A 345 -5.98 -2.95 -11.10
CA ASP A 345 -5.62 -1.68 -10.45
C ASP A 345 -5.39 -0.56 -11.48
N PHE A 346 -4.77 -0.86 -12.63
CA PHE A 346 -4.65 0.09 -13.73
C PHE A 346 -6.03 0.55 -14.23
N ILE A 347 -6.95 -0.38 -14.46
CA ILE A 347 -8.32 -0.07 -14.90
C ILE A 347 -9.03 0.80 -13.86
N CYS A 348 -8.94 0.47 -12.57
CA CYS A 348 -9.59 1.25 -11.50
C CYS A 348 -8.99 2.66 -11.36
N GLN A 349 -7.66 2.80 -11.47
CA GLN A 349 -7.01 4.10 -11.49
C GLN A 349 -7.45 4.94 -12.71
N GLN A 350 -7.52 4.34 -13.90
CA GLN A 350 -7.99 5.03 -15.10
C GLN A 350 -9.47 5.42 -15.01
N LEU A 351 -10.33 4.59 -14.40
CA LEU A 351 -11.74 4.92 -14.17
C LEU A 351 -11.90 6.23 -13.39
N GLY A 352 -11.20 6.38 -12.27
CA GLY A 352 -11.24 7.63 -11.47
C GLY A 352 -10.58 8.81 -12.19
N THR A 353 -9.37 8.62 -12.74
CA THR A 353 -8.55 9.73 -13.25
C THR A 353 -8.92 10.16 -14.67
N LYS A 354 -8.91 9.24 -15.64
CA LYS A 354 -9.14 9.50 -17.06
C LYS A 354 -10.61 9.58 -17.40
N PHE A 355 -11.40 8.61 -16.93
CA PHE A 355 -12.78 8.46 -17.35
C PHE A 355 -13.79 9.23 -16.48
N GLN A 356 -13.35 9.75 -15.33
CA GLN A 356 -14.17 10.52 -14.38
C GLN A 356 -15.39 9.73 -13.90
N ALA A 357 -15.18 8.44 -13.61
CA ALA A 357 -16.17 7.57 -13.02
C ALA A 357 -16.57 8.04 -11.61
N SER A 358 -17.79 7.73 -11.20
CA SER A 358 -18.28 8.00 -9.85
C SER A 358 -17.42 7.30 -8.79
N GLN A 359 -17.33 7.87 -7.59
CA GLN A 359 -16.60 7.25 -6.48
C GLN A 359 -17.12 5.83 -6.18
N ALA A 360 -18.43 5.60 -6.27
CA ALA A 360 -19.02 4.28 -6.09
C ALA A 360 -18.54 3.26 -7.14
N ALA A 361 -18.29 3.68 -8.38
CA ALA A 361 -17.71 2.83 -9.41
C ALA A 361 -16.22 2.53 -9.15
N VAL A 362 -15.46 3.53 -8.70
CA VAL A 362 -14.04 3.36 -8.32
C VAL A 362 -13.91 2.43 -7.11
N ASP A 363 -14.76 2.61 -6.09
CA ASP A 363 -14.80 1.77 -4.89
C ASP A 363 -15.20 0.32 -5.24
N ALA A 364 -16.18 0.13 -6.12
CA ALA A 364 -16.59 -1.19 -6.60
C ALA A 364 -15.48 -1.85 -7.44
N CYS A 365 -14.78 -1.08 -8.27
CA CYS A 365 -13.62 -1.55 -9.03
C CYS A 365 -12.49 -2.03 -8.10
N ASN A 366 -12.14 -1.23 -7.10
CA ASN A 366 -11.07 -1.55 -6.14
C ASN A 366 -11.44 -2.78 -5.30
N GLN A 367 -12.70 -2.91 -4.87
CA GLN A 367 -13.22 -4.12 -4.22
C GLN A 367 -13.18 -5.34 -5.16
N GLY A 368 -13.51 -5.16 -6.44
CA GLY A 368 -13.38 -6.17 -7.48
C GLY A 368 -11.94 -6.65 -7.67
N SER A 369 -10.97 -5.71 -7.73
CA SER A 369 -9.53 -6.02 -7.81
C SER A 369 -9.08 -6.84 -6.59
N ALA A 370 -9.45 -6.41 -5.38
CA ALA A 370 -9.13 -7.12 -4.15
C ALA A 370 -9.76 -8.53 -4.09
N ALA A 371 -11.03 -8.67 -4.46
CA ALA A 371 -11.73 -9.95 -4.48
C ALA A 371 -11.16 -10.91 -5.55
N ALA A 372 -10.76 -10.38 -6.71
CA ALA A 372 -10.18 -11.15 -7.80
C ALA A 372 -8.79 -11.71 -7.47
N GLN A 373 -8.00 -11.03 -6.63
CA GLN A 373 -6.70 -11.53 -6.15
C GLN A 373 -6.80 -12.83 -5.32
N ALA A 374 -7.96 -13.10 -4.70
CA ALA A 374 -8.23 -14.36 -4.02
C ALA A 374 -8.63 -15.52 -4.96
N LYS A 375 -8.56 -15.31 -6.28
CA LYS A 375 -8.96 -16.25 -7.34
C LYS A 375 -7.84 -16.45 -8.35
N THR A 376 -7.99 -17.45 -9.20
CA THR A 376 -7.00 -17.79 -10.24
C THR A 376 -7.65 -17.93 -11.62
N GLY A 377 -6.92 -17.48 -12.64
CA GLY A 377 -7.33 -17.59 -14.04
C GLY A 377 -8.68 -16.92 -14.35
N GLN A 378 -9.50 -17.56 -15.19
CA GLN A 378 -10.78 -16.99 -15.64
C GLN A 378 -11.66 -16.55 -14.47
N GLN A 379 -11.71 -17.32 -13.37
CA GLN A 379 -12.52 -16.96 -12.20
C GLN A 379 -12.09 -15.63 -11.56
N ALA A 380 -10.82 -15.23 -11.68
CA ALA A 380 -10.36 -13.93 -11.23
C ALA A 380 -10.88 -12.80 -12.13
N ALA A 381 -10.80 -12.97 -13.45
CA ALA A 381 -11.37 -12.02 -14.41
C ALA A 381 -12.89 -11.89 -14.23
N ASP A 382 -13.61 -13.00 -14.08
CA ASP A 382 -15.05 -13.03 -13.81
C ASP A 382 -15.40 -12.29 -12.51
N THR A 383 -14.60 -12.49 -11.45
CA THR A 383 -14.82 -11.83 -10.14
C THR A 383 -14.62 -10.31 -10.24
N PHE A 384 -13.62 -9.85 -10.99
CA PHE A 384 -13.40 -8.43 -11.26
C PHE A 384 -14.54 -7.82 -12.10
N ASN A 385 -14.91 -8.47 -13.20
CA ASN A 385 -15.94 -8.01 -14.12
C ASN A 385 -17.32 -7.93 -13.44
N ALA A 386 -17.67 -8.93 -12.64
CA ALA A 386 -18.93 -8.96 -11.88
C ALA A 386 -19.03 -7.83 -10.85
N ALA A 387 -17.92 -7.42 -10.22
CA ALA A 387 -17.91 -6.27 -9.29
C ALA A 387 -18.19 -4.94 -10.01
N LEU A 388 -17.84 -4.85 -11.31
CA LEU A 388 -18.19 -3.76 -12.19
C LEU A 388 -19.57 -3.91 -12.86
N GLY A 389 -20.29 -5.01 -12.60
CA GLY A 389 -21.63 -5.26 -13.13
C GLY A 389 -21.67 -5.78 -14.58
N PHE A 390 -20.62 -6.47 -15.03
CA PHE A 390 -20.52 -7.08 -16.37
C PHE A 390 -20.71 -8.60 -16.36
#